data_AF-A0A3L7WKF1-F1
#
_entry.id   AF-A0A3L7WKF1-F1
#
_cell.length_a   1.000
_cell.length_b   1.000
_cell.length_c   1.000
_cell.angle_alpha   90.00
_cell.angle_beta   90.00
_cell.angle_gamma   90.00
#
_symmetry.space_group_name_H-M   'P 1'
#
loop_
_entity.id
_entity.type
_entity.pdbx_description
1 polymer ?
#
loop_
_entity_poly.entity_id
_entity_poly.type
_entity_poly.pdbx_seq_one_letter_code
_entity_poly.pdbx_strand_id
1 'polypeptide(L)'
;MKPLTHYNTLLLDMDGVLYRGHERLEGADCLIAFCKTHGIKTACITNNATMTPDQFAAKLAGMHIEFPAEHIINSPVAAQRWMKARSPQGTKVYVIGMNGLRTALFGDGYFVEDDEAPAYVVVGLDTEVTYAKLRTACLLIRGGATFIGTNPDVSLPMPEGLVPGAGSLLAFLKAATDVEPFIIGKPGPTMFHIATEILQSDPQRTLTIGDRIDTDVAGALAAGMTAGMVLTGVV
;
A
#
# COMPACT_ATOMS: atom_id res chain seq x y z
N MET A 1 19.84 22.17 -6.18
CA MET A 1 18.67 21.26 -6.23
C MET A 1 18.32 21.07 -7.71
N LYS A 2 18.09 19.83 -8.18
CA LYS A 2 17.64 19.63 -9.58
C LYS A 2 16.20 20.15 -9.70
N PRO A 3 15.80 20.76 -10.83
CA PRO A 3 14.41 21.17 -11.02
C PRO A 3 13.49 19.95 -11.05
N LEU A 4 12.21 20.11 -10.69
CA LEU A 4 11.25 18.99 -10.67
C LEU A 4 11.10 18.32 -12.05
N THR A 5 11.27 19.10 -13.12
CA THR A 5 11.28 18.63 -14.51
C THR A 5 12.45 17.70 -14.86
N HIS A 6 13.43 17.54 -13.96
CA HIS A 6 14.42 16.47 -14.07
C HIS A 6 13.79 15.09 -13.90
N TYR A 7 12.70 14.97 -13.15
CA TYR A 7 11.98 13.72 -12.95
C TYR A 7 10.83 13.63 -13.96
N ASN A 8 10.59 12.44 -14.50
CA ASN A 8 9.45 12.19 -15.39
C ASN A 8 8.29 11.48 -14.66
N THR A 9 8.53 11.05 -13.42
CA THR A 9 7.57 10.32 -12.59
C THR A 9 7.67 10.78 -11.14
N LEU A 10 6.52 10.99 -10.52
CA LEU A 10 6.38 11.30 -9.10
C LEU A 10 5.52 10.23 -8.41
N LEU A 11 6.05 9.67 -7.31
CA LEU A 11 5.27 8.84 -6.39
C LEU A 11 4.99 9.66 -5.14
N LEU A 12 3.73 9.78 -4.76
CA LEU A 12 3.30 10.66 -3.68
C LEU A 12 2.73 9.81 -2.55
N ASP A 13 3.23 10.00 -1.32
CA ASP A 13 2.38 9.67 -0.19
C ASP A 13 1.16 10.62 -0.16
N MET A 14 0.15 10.31 0.67
CA MET A 14 -1.13 11.01 0.65
C MET A 14 -1.32 11.87 1.91
N ASP A 15 -1.32 11.25 3.09
CA ASP A 15 -1.57 11.97 4.35
C ASP A 15 -0.26 12.59 4.84
N GLY A 16 -0.27 13.87 5.19
CA GLY A 16 0.96 14.63 5.45
C GLY A 16 1.64 15.19 4.19
N VAL A 17 1.26 14.75 2.98
CA VAL A 17 1.81 15.24 1.69
C VAL A 17 0.79 16.00 0.85
N LEU A 18 -0.38 15.41 0.59
CA LEU A 18 -1.45 16.03 -0.20
C LEU A 18 -2.53 16.66 0.68
N TYR A 19 -2.76 16.08 1.86
CA TYR A 19 -3.77 16.53 2.82
C TYR A 19 -3.35 16.17 4.25
N ARG A 20 -4.05 16.72 5.24
CA ARG A 20 -4.09 16.22 6.62
C ARG A 20 -5.53 15.99 7.04
N GLY A 21 -5.88 14.74 7.34
CA GLY A 21 -7.26 14.38 7.66
C GLY A 21 -8.21 14.66 6.49
N HIS A 22 -8.99 15.75 6.58
CA HIS A 22 -9.95 16.19 5.55
C HIS A 22 -9.56 17.52 4.89
N GLU A 23 -8.43 18.10 5.27
CA GLU A 23 -7.99 19.39 4.77
C GLU A 23 -6.82 19.22 3.79
N ARG A 24 -6.97 19.81 2.60
CA ARG A 24 -5.91 19.86 1.59
C ARG A 24 -4.71 20.65 2.11
N LEU A 25 -3.50 20.16 1.86
CA LEU A 25 -2.28 20.94 2.11
C LEU A 25 -2.08 22.02 1.03
N GLU A 26 -1.52 23.17 1.44
CA GLU A 26 -1.27 24.28 0.54
C GLU A 26 -0.32 23.86 -0.61
N GLY A 27 -0.73 24.16 -1.84
CA GLY A 27 0.06 23.86 -3.04
C GLY A 27 -0.05 22.41 -3.57
N ALA A 28 -0.78 21.52 -2.89
CA ALA A 28 -0.96 20.13 -3.35
C ALA A 28 -1.67 20.05 -4.71
N ASP A 29 -2.71 20.86 -4.92
CA ASP A 29 -3.40 21.00 -6.21
C ASP A 29 -2.49 21.57 -7.30
N CYS A 30 -1.71 22.59 -6.95
CA CYS A 30 -0.73 23.21 -7.84
C CYS A 30 0.35 22.22 -8.28
N LEU A 31 0.81 21.33 -7.38
CA LEU A 31 1.75 20.26 -7.70
C LEU A 31 1.16 19.28 -8.72
N ILE A 32 -0.07 18.82 -8.53
CA ILE A 32 -0.74 17.90 -9.46
C ILE A 32 -0.94 18.58 -10.83
N ALA A 33 -1.42 19.83 -10.84
CA ALA A 33 -1.58 20.61 -12.06
C ALA A 33 -0.25 20.85 -12.80
N PHE A 34 0.82 21.12 -12.05
CA PHE A 34 2.17 21.25 -12.60
C PHE A 34 2.63 19.96 -13.29
N CYS A 35 2.44 18.81 -12.63
CA CYS A 35 2.83 17.51 -13.18
C CYS A 35 2.07 17.22 -14.47
N LYS A 36 0.75 17.45 -14.49
CA LYS A 36 -0.09 17.29 -15.68
C LYS A 36 0.38 18.18 -16.83
N THR A 37 0.68 19.45 -16.55
CA THR A 37 1.13 20.42 -17.57
C THR A 37 2.48 20.04 -18.18
N HIS A 38 3.36 19.39 -17.42
CA HIS A 38 4.71 19.01 -17.87
C HIS A 38 4.81 17.54 -18.31
N GLY A 39 3.71 16.80 -18.37
CA GLY A 39 3.70 15.38 -18.75
C GLY A 39 4.44 14.47 -17.75
N ILE A 40 4.52 14.88 -16.48
CA ILE A 40 5.11 14.08 -15.41
C ILE A 40 4.05 13.09 -14.93
N LYS A 41 4.35 11.80 -14.99
CA LYS A 41 3.46 10.73 -14.51
C LYS A 41 3.38 10.78 -12.98
N THR A 42 2.19 10.57 -12.42
CA THR A 42 1.99 10.61 -10.97
C THR A 42 1.21 9.40 -10.49
N ALA A 43 1.63 8.81 -9.38
CA ALA A 43 0.81 7.85 -8.62
C ALA A 43 0.85 8.19 -7.12
N CYS A 44 -0.26 7.96 -6.44
CA CYS A 44 -0.32 7.97 -4.98
C CYS A 44 0.01 6.57 -4.47
N ILE A 45 0.84 6.46 -3.43
CA ILE A 45 1.17 5.20 -2.76
C ILE A 45 0.84 5.32 -1.28
N THR A 46 0.13 4.34 -0.71
CA THR A 46 -0.25 4.39 0.71
C THR A 46 -0.29 3.00 1.35
N ASN A 47 0.17 2.88 2.60
CA ASN A 47 -0.03 1.66 3.39
C ASN A 47 -1.48 1.49 3.83
N ASN A 48 -2.26 2.58 3.83
CA ASN A 48 -3.63 2.58 4.32
C ASN A 48 -4.54 1.67 3.48
N ALA A 49 -5.04 0.61 4.12
CA ALA A 49 -5.92 -0.39 3.51
C ALA A 49 -7.42 -0.19 3.84
N THR A 50 -7.79 0.90 4.55
CA THR A 50 -9.17 1.11 5.00
C THR A 50 -10.09 1.64 3.91
N MET A 51 -9.54 2.27 2.87
CA MET A 51 -10.28 2.83 1.74
C MET A 51 -9.84 2.20 0.42
N THR A 52 -10.79 2.06 -0.52
CA THR A 52 -10.50 1.66 -1.90
C THR A 52 -9.87 2.82 -2.70
N PRO A 53 -9.22 2.53 -3.84
CA PRO A 53 -8.72 3.58 -4.73
C PRO A 53 -9.80 4.59 -5.15
N ASP A 54 -11.01 4.13 -5.47
CA ASP A 54 -12.15 5.01 -5.81
C ASP A 54 -12.56 5.92 -4.65
N GLN A 55 -12.56 5.39 -3.42
CA GLN A 55 -12.86 6.18 -2.23
C GLN A 55 -11.78 7.24 -1.97
N PHE A 56 -10.51 6.90 -2.19
CA PHE A 56 -9.42 7.88 -2.11
C PHE A 56 -9.51 8.93 -3.22
N ALA A 57 -9.83 8.54 -4.45
CA ALA A 57 -10.04 9.48 -5.55
C ALA A 57 -11.20 10.45 -5.25
N ALA A 58 -12.32 9.94 -4.73
CA ALA A 58 -13.45 10.76 -4.30
C ALA A 58 -13.07 11.71 -3.15
N LYS A 59 -12.28 11.24 -2.18
CA LYS A 59 -11.76 12.07 -1.09
C LYS A 59 -10.89 13.21 -1.62
N LEU A 60 -9.93 12.91 -2.50
CA LEU A 60 -9.07 13.91 -3.14
C LEU A 60 -9.90 14.92 -3.96
N ALA A 61 -10.91 14.45 -4.69
CA ALA A 61 -11.81 15.31 -5.46
C ALA A 61 -12.61 16.28 -4.55
N GLY A 62 -13.06 15.82 -3.37
CA GLY A 62 -13.68 16.68 -2.35
C GLY A 62 -12.74 17.77 -1.80
N MET A 63 -11.43 17.60 -2.01
CA MET A 63 -10.38 18.58 -1.70
C MET A 63 -9.90 19.34 -2.94
N HIS A 64 -10.64 19.27 -4.06
CA HIS A 64 -10.27 19.89 -5.34
C HIS A 64 -8.94 19.39 -5.92
N ILE A 65 -8.58 18.13 -5.64
CA ILE A 65 -7.47 17.42 -6.28
C ILE A 65 -8.07 16.33 -7.17
N GLU A 66 -8.05 16.54 -8.49
CA GLU A 66 -8.43 15.51 -9.45
C GLU A 66 -7.31 14.49 -9.59
N PHE A 67 -7.57 13.23 -9.20
CA PHE A 67 -6.60 12.15 -9.30
C PHE A 67 -7.29 10.84 -9.75
N PRO A 68 -6.81 10.16 -10.80
CA PRO A 68 -7.42 8.91 -11.28
C PRO A 68 -7.26 7.78 -10.25
N ALA A 69 -8.32 7.01 -10.02
CA ALA A 69 -8.29 5.90 -9.06
C ALA A 69 -7.26 4.82 -9.45
N GLU A 70 -7.05 4.59 -10.75
CA GLU A 70 -6.04 3.66 -11.27
C GLU A 70 -4.59 4.04 -10.92
N HIS A 71 -4.36 5.30 -10.54
CA HIS A 71 -3.05 5.80 -10.11
C HIS A 71 -2.93 5.84 -8.58
N ILE A 72 -3.92 5.36 -7.83
CA ILE A 72 -3.87 5.26 -6.36
C ILE A 72 -3.60 3.80 -5.97
N ILE A 73 -2.43 3.58 -5.37
CA ILE A 73 -1.89 2.26 -5.08
C ILE A 73 -1.80 2.12 -3.57
N ASN A 74 -2.86 1.56 -2.99
CA ASN A 74 -2.87 1.17 -1.60
C ASN A 74 -2.24 -0.23 -1.41
N SER A 75 -1.98 -0.61 -0.16
CA SER A 75 -1.35 -1.90 0.14
C SER A 75 -2.12 -3.14 -0.38
N PRO A 76 -3.47 -3.19 -0.36
CA PRO A 76 -4.22 -4.26 -1.04
C PRO A 76 -4.00 -4.36 -2.54
N VAL A 77 -4.06 -3.24 -3.27
CA VAL A 77 -3.85 -3.23 -4.72
C VAL A 77 -2.44 -3.67 -5.06
N ALA A 78 -1.45 -3.18 -4.31
CA ALA A 78 -0.07 -3.63 -4.46
C ALA A 78 0.07 -5.14 -4.22
N ALA A 79 -0.58 -5.69 -3.19
CA ALA A 79 -0.52 -7.13 -2.90
C ALA A 79 -1.09 -7.95 -4.05
N GLN A 80 -2.27 -7.56 -4.56
CA GLN A 80 -2.90 -8.22 -5.69
C GLN A 80 -2.00 -8.20 -6.94
N ARG A 81 -1.42 -7.05 -7.28
CA ARG A 81 -0.54 -6.89 -8.45
C ARG A 81 0.71 -7.76 -8.32
N TRP A 82 1.33 -7.75 -7.14
CA TRP A 82 2.51 -8.56 -6.86
C TRP A 82 2.26 -10.06 -7.04
N MET A 83 1.12 -10.54 -6.51
CA MET A 83 0.70 -11.94 -6.59
C MET A 83 0.33 -12.34 -8.02
N LYS A 84 -0.39 -11.46 -8.73
CA LYS A 84 -0.86 -11.68 -10.12
C LYS A 84 0.30 -11.79 -11.10
N ALA A 85 1.40 -11.09 -10.85
CA ALA A 85 2.62 -11.22 -11.63
C ALA A 85 3.36 -12.56 -11.42
N ARG A 86 3.01 -13.34 -10.37
CA ARG A 86 3.76 -14.53 -9.94
C ARG A 86 2.94 -15.82 -9.93
N SER A 87 1.65 -15.73 -10.20
CA SER A 87 0.73 -16.85 -10.04
C SER A 87 -0.30 -16.85 -11.16
N PRO A 88 -0.72 -18.04 -11.64
CA PRO A 88 -1.76 -18.11 -12.65
C PRO A 88 -3.13 -17.70 -12.07
N GLN A 89 -4.05 -17.38 -12.97
CA GLN A 89 -5.46 -17.20 -12.62
C GLN A 89 -6.03 -18.47 -11.98
N GLY A 90 -6.92 -18.31 -11.00
CA GLY A 90 -7.51 -19.41 -10.23
C GLY A 90 -6.67 -19.85 -9.04
N THR A 91 -5.55 -19.17 -8.76
CA THR A 91 -4.74 -19.45 -7.57
C THR A 91 -5.57 -19.22 -6.31
N LYS A 92 -5.52 -20.21 -5.40
CA LYS A 92 -6.21 -20.18 -4.11
C LYS A 92 -5.48 -19.29 -3.10
N VAL A 93 -6.23 -18.48 -2.38
CA VAL A 93 -5.71 -17.51 -1.41
C VAL A 93 -6.58 -17.54 -0.16
N TYR A 94 -5.96 -17.69 1.00
CA TYR A 94 -6.61 -17.45 2.29
C TYR A 94 -6.36 -16.02 2.77
N VAL A 95 -7.40 -15.32 3.20
CA VAL A 95 -7.31 -13.89 3.54
C VAL A 95 -7.82 -13.61 4.96
N ILE A 96 -6.97 -12.95 5.75
CA ILE A 96 -7.39 -12.22 6.96
C ILE A 96 -7.33 -10.73 6.63
N GLY A 97 -8.49 -10.08 6.57
CA GLY A 97 -8.57 -8.67 6.22
C GLY A 97 -9.98 -8.17 6.01
N MET A 98 -10.14 -6.84 6.15
CA MET A 98 -11.36 -6.10 5.87
C MET A 98 -11.76 -6.18 4.38
N ASN A 99 -12.98 -5.69 4.08
CA ASN A 99 -13.56 -5.74 2.74
C ASN A 99 -12.67 -5.09 1.66
N GLY A 100 -11.93 -4.02 1.96
CA GLY A 100 -11.01 -3.40 1.00
C GLY A 100 -9.94 -4.37 0.47
N LEU A 101 -9.38 -5.23 1.33
CA LEU A 101 -8.43 -6.27 0.90
C LEU A 101 -9.11 -7.36 0.08
N ARG A 102 -10.30 -7.79 0.51
CA ARG A 102 -11.07 -8.83 -0.17
C ARG A 102 -11.51 -8.39 -1.57
N THR A 103 -12.05 -7.17 -1.70
CA THR A 103 -12.40 -6.59 -2.99
C THR A 103 -11.18 -6.47 -3.91
N ALA A 104 -10.02 -6.03 -3.39
CA ALA A 104 -8.82 -5.92 -4.19
C ALA A 104 -8.36 -7.29 -4.74
N LEU A 105 -8.38 -8.35 -3.92
CA LEU A 105 -7.90 -9.68 -4.32
C LEU A 105 -8.92 -10.47 -5.16
N PHE A 106 -10.21 -10.35 -4.87
CA PHE A 106 -11.23 -11.24 -5.42
C PHE A 106 -12.22 -10.55 -6.37
N GLY A 107 -12.24 -9.21 -6.41
CA GLY A 107 -13.24 -8.44 -7.16
C GLY A 107 -13.17 -8.63 -8.69
N ASP A 108 -12.00 -8.98 -9.23
CA ASP A 108 -11.82 -9.26 -10.67
C ASP A 108 -11.91 -10.76 -11.01
N GLY A 109 -12.16 -11.63 -10.01
CA GLY A 109 -12.21 -13.08 -10.17
C GLY A 109 -10.87 -13.73 -10.54
N TYR A 110 -9.74 -13.03 -10.39
CA TYR A 110 -8.43 -13.60 -10.71
C TYR A 110 -7.98 -14.65 -9.69
N PHE A 111 -8.21 -14.38 -8.41
CA PHE A 111 -7.93 -15.29 -7.30
C PHE A 111 -9.22 -15.93 -6.76
N VAL A 112 -9.06 -17.08 -6.12
CA VAL A 112 -10.17 -17.81 -5.45
C VAL A 112 -9.91 -17.79 -3.96
N GLU A 113 -10.89 -17.35 -3.17
CA GLU A 113 -10.81 -17.44 -1.71
C GLU A 113 -11.05 -18.88 -1.28
N ASP A 114 -10.06 -19.49 -0.62
CA ASP A 114 -10.11 -20.89 -0.20
C ASP A 114 -9.12 -21.16 0.95
N ASP A 115 -9.48 -22.03 1.88
CA ASP A 115 -8.63 -22.52 2.96
C ASP A 115 -8.17 -23.98 2.76
N GLU A 116 -8.55 -24.63 1.67
CA GLU A 116 -8.05 -25.94 1.26
C GLU A 116 -6.78 -25.82 0.40
N ALA A 117 -5.62 -25.93 1.05
CA ALA A 117 -4.29 -25.85 0.43
C ALA A 117 -4.06 -24.60 -0.45
N PRO A 118 -4.29 -23.38 0.08
CA PRO A 118 -4.02 -22.14 -0.64
C PRO A 118 -2.52 -21.93 -0.87
N ALA A 119 -2.19 -21.28 -1.99
CA ALA A 119 -0.81 -20.91 -2.29
C ALA A 119 -0.33 -19.74 -1.41
N TYR A 120 -1.26 -18.90 -0.96
CA TYR A 120 -0.98 -17.68 -0.21
C TYR A 120 -1.87 -17.55 1.01
N VAL A 121 -1.29 -17.05 2.09
CA VAL A 121 -2.01 -16.49 3.25
C VAL A 121 -1.72 -14.99 3.26
N VAL A 122 -2.72 -14.17 2.93
CA VAL A 122 -2.57 -12.71 2.87
C VAL A 122 -3.25 -12.08 4.08
N VAL A 123 -2.50 -11.26 4.81
CA VAL A 123 -2.95 -10.68 6.08
C VAL A 123 -2.82 -9.16 6.00
N GLY A 124 -3.96 -8.50 6.17
CA GLY A 124 -4.06 -7.06 6.38
C GLY A 124 -4.78 -6.76 7.69
N LEU A 125 -5.23 -5.52 7.85
CA LEU A 125 -6.07 -5.14 8.99
C LEU A 125 -7.39 -5.91 8.94
N ASP A 126 -7.77 -6.57 10.03
CA ASP A 126 -9.06 -7.21 10.25
C ASP A 126 -9.54 -6.90 11.67
N THR A 127 -10.46 -5.95 11.81
CA THR A 127 -11.05 -5.55 13.10
C THR A 127 -12.01 -6.60 13.65
N GLU A 128 -12.40 -7.58 12.83
CA GLU A 128 -13.29 -8.71 13.18
C GLU A 128 -12.51 -10.03 13.17
N VAL A 129 -11.20 -9.96 13.43
CA VAL A 129 -10.35 -11.16 13.51
C VAL A 129 -10.81 -12.04 14.68
N THR A 130 -10.82 -13.35 14.45
CA THR A 130 -11.16 -14.34 15.48
C THR A 130 -10.00 -15.31 15.66
N TYR A 131 -9.95 -15.98 16.81
CA TYR A 131 -8.98 -17.05 17.03
C TYR A 131 -9.08 -18.15 15.97
N ALA A 132 -10.29 -18.46 15.48
CA ALA A 132 -10.48 -19.45 14.43
C ALA A 132 -9.76 -19.05 13.12
N LYS A 133 -9.90 -17.79 12.67
CA LYS A 133 -9.18 -17.27 11.51
C LYS A 133 -7.66 -17.38 11.70
N LEU A 134 -7.16 -16.94 12.85
CA LEU A 134 -5.73 -16.98 13.18
C LEU A 134 -5.19 -18.42 13.23
N ARG A 135 -5.93 -19.35 13.85
CA ARG A 135 -5.59 -20.77 13.89
C ARG A 135 -5.48 -21.36 12.49
N THR A 136 -6.45 -21.08 11.61
CA THR A 136 -6.41 -21.54 10.22
C THR A 136 -5.19 -20.97 9.50
N ALA A 137 -4.94 -19.65 9.55
CA ALA A 137 -3.74 -19.04 8.98
C ALA A 137 -2.44 -19.70 9.48
N CYS A 138 -2.30 -19.95 10.78
CA CYS A 138 -1.11 -20.61 11.33
C CYS A 138 -0.87 -21.99 10.71
N LEU A 139 -1.92 -22.82 10.59
CA LEU A 139 -1.82 -24.15 10.00
C LEU A 139 -1.45 -24.07 8.51
N LEU A 140 -2.04 -23.14 7.78
CA LEU A 140 -1.77 -22.93 6.36
C LEU A 140 -0.34 -22.44 6.09
N ILE A 141 0.14 -21.49 6.89
CA ILE A 141 1.52 -20.98 6.82
C ILE A 141 2.51 -22.12 7.11
N ARG A 142 2.28 -22.92 8.16
CA ARG A 142 3.11 -24.10 8.45
C ARG A 142 3.00 -25.19 7.38
N GLY A 143 1.87 -25.25 6.67
CA GLY A 143 1.65 -26.09 5.50
C GLY A 143 2.36 -25.62 4.23
N GLY A 144 3.08 -24.50 4.28
CA GLY A 144 3.90 -23.99 3.17
C GLY A 144 3.23 -22.91 2.33
N ALA A 145 2.05 -22.42 2.71
CA ALA A 145 1.46 -21.25 2.04
C ALA A 145 2.36 -20.02 2.23
N THR A 146 2.56 -19.24 1.17
CA THR A 146 3.38 -18.03 1.24
C THR A 146 2.68 -16.99 2.11
N PHE A 147 3.33 -16.60 3.21
CA PHE A 147 2.80 -15.65 4.17
C PHE A 147 3.07 -14.20 3.70
N ILE A 148 2.01 -13.45 3.38
CA ILE A 148 2.07 -12.08 2.88
C ILE A 148 1.41 -11.12 3.88
N GLY A 149 2.08 -10.01 4.19
CA GLY A 149 1.51 -8.90 4.93
C GLY A 149 1.30 -7.66 4.06
N THR A 150 0.13 -7.01 4.16
CA THR A 150 -0.14 -5.81 3.36
C THR A 150 0.75 -4.65 3.77
N ASN A 151 0.93 -4.41 5.07
CA ASN A 151 1.82 -3.39 5.62
C ASN A 151 2.28 -3.81 7.04
N PRO A 152 3.43 -3.31 7.52
CA PRO A 152 3.98 -3.70 8.81
C PRO A 152 3.48 -2.83 9.97
N ASP A 153 2.50 -1.93 9.74
CA ASP A 153 2.10 -0.93 10.72
C ASP A 153 1.42 -1.59 11.93
N VAL A 154 2.13 -1.62 13.08
CA VAL A 154 1.70 -2.32 14.29
C VAL A 154 0.50 -1.64 14.94
N SER A 155 0.38 -0.32 14.81
CA SER A 155 -0.71 0.48 15.36
C SER A 155 -1.46 1.27 14.28
N LEU A 156 -2.75 1.43 14.46
CA LEU A 156 -3.63 2.30 13.69
C LEU A 156 -4.06 3.50 14.56
N PRO A 157 -3.85 4.74 14.14
CA PRO A 157 -4.39 5.91 14.82
C PRO A 157 -5.92 5.99 14.68
N MET A 158 -6.62 6.10 15.80
CA MET A 158 -8.08 6.30 15.89
C MET A 158 -8.40 7.45 16.87
N PRO A 159 -9.61 8.04 16.85
CA PRO A 159 -9.98 9.12 17.76
C PRO A 159 -9.78 8.80 19.25
N GLU A 160 -9.97 7.53 19.63
CA GLU A 160 -9.80 7.02 20.99
C GLU A 160 -8.35 6.69 21.37
N GLY A 161 -7.41 6.74 20.41
CA GLY A 161 -5.99 6.46 20.62
C GLY A 161 -5.40 5.50 19.59
N LEU A 162 -4.23 4.95 19.91
CA LEU A 162 -3.57 3.94 19.07
C LEU A 162 -4.18 2.56 19.34
N VAL A 163 -4.76 1.96 18.31
CA VAL A 163 -5.31 0.60 18.35
C VAL A 163 -4.45 -0.36 17.51
N PRO A 164 -4.62 -1.70 17.63
CA PRO A 164 -3.86 -2.64 16.81
C PRO A 164 -4.07 -2.45 15.30
N GLY A 165 -2.98 -2.37 14.56
CA GLY A 165 -2.92 -2.34 13.10
C GLY A 165 -2.67 -3.71 12.47
N ALA A 166 -2.48 -3.75 11.15
CA ALA A 166 -2.18 -4.99 10.43
C ALA A 166 -0.90 -5.68 10.95
N GLY A 167 0.12 -4.88 11.27
CA GLY A 167 1.39 -5.35 11.83
C GLY A 167 1.24 -6.11 13.15
N SER A 168 0.21 -5.80 13.96
CA SER A 168 -0.08 -6.57 15.18
C SER A 168 -0.54 -8.00 14.86
N LEU A 169 -1.36 -8.18 13.83
CA LEU A 169 -1.80 -9.52 13.39
C LEU A 169 -0.64 -10.29 12.76
N LEU A 170 0.22 -9.60 11.99
CA LEU A 170 1.43 -10.18 11.45
C LEU A 170 2.38 -10.66 12.54
N ALA A 171 2.56 -9.86 13.60
CA ALA A 171 3.40 -10.23 14.75
C ALA A 171 2.86 -11.47 15.47
N PHE A 172 1.54 -11.58 15.64
CA PHE A 172 0.91 -12.79 16.20
C PHE A 172 1.24 -14.03 15.37
N LEU A 173 0.99 -13.97 14.06
CA LEU A 173 1.19 -15.13 13.17
C LEU A 173 2.66 -15.49 13.05
N LYS A 174 3.56 -14.49 12.96
CA LYS A 174 5.01 -14.70 13.01
C LYS A 174 5.41 -15.44 14.28
N ALA A 175 4.99 -14.98 15.46
CA ALA A 175 5.32 -15.63 16.73
C ALA A 175 4.72 -17.04 16.84
N ALA A 176 3.55 -17.29 16.25
CA ALA A 176 2.89 -18.59 16.29
C ALA A 176 3.42 -19.59 15.25
N THR A 177 4.10 -19.12 14.19
CA THR A 177 4.54 -19.95 13.05
C THR A 177 6.05 -20.04 12.89
N ASP A 178 6.82 -19.11 13.47
CA ASP A 178 8.24 -18.86 13.23
C ASP A 178 8.57 -18.48 11.77
N VAL A 179 7.56 -18.03 11.02
CA VAL A 179 7.69 -17.62 9.61
C VAL A 179 7.56 -16.11 9.49
N GLU A 180 8.53 -15.49 8.80
CA GLU A 180 8.50 -14.06 8.50
C GLU A 180 7.50 -13.77 7.36
N PRO A 181 6.62 -12.76 7.51
CA PRO A 181 5.77 -12.32 6.41
C PRO A 181 6.58 -11.61 5.34
N PHE A 182 6.23 -11.84 4.08
CA PHE A 182 6.63 -10.97 2.98
C PHE A 182 5.77 -9.71 3.00
N ILE A 183 6.39 -8.56 3.30
CA ILE A 183 5.69 -7.28 3.40
C ILE A 183 5.61 -6.58 2.04
N ILE A 184 4.38 -6.25 1.62
CA ILE A 184 4.11 -5.53 0.37
C ILE A 184 4.31 -4.02 0.52
N GLY A 185 3.79 -3.46 1.61
CA GLY A 185 3.81 -2.03 1.87
C GLY A 185 5.19 -1.45 2.18
N LYS A 186 5.21 -0.14 2.37
CA LYS A 186 6.37 0.62 2.85
C LYS A 186 6.78 0.12 4.25
N PRO A 187 8.08 0.09 4.60
CA PRO A 187 9.24 0.63 3.88
C PRO A 187 9.88 -0.29 2.83
N GLY A 188 9.28 -1.45 2.51
CA GLY A 188 9.84 -2.31 1.48
C GLY A 188 9.82 -1.65 0.09
N PRO A 189 10.71 -2.03 -0.83
CA PRO A 189 10.73 -1.48 -2.19
C PRO A 189 9.55 -1.96 -3.05
N THR A 190 8.87 -3.04 -2.63
CA THR A 190 7.84 -3.75 -3.40
C THR A 190 6.74 -2.83 -3.94
N MET A 191 6.09 -2.04 -3.06
CA MET A 191 5.03 -1.11 -3.48
C MET A 191 5.52 -0.05 -4.47
N PHE A 192 6.75 0.44 -4.29
CA PHE A 192 7.35 1.44 -5.18
C PHE A 192 7.60 0.86 -6.58
N HIS A 193 8.15 -0.35 -6.66
CA HIS A 193 8.37 -1.03 -7.93
C HIS A 193 7.06 -1.29 -8.67
N ILE A 194 6.03 -1.76 -7.96
CA ILE A 194 4.68 -1.93 -8.52
C ILE A 194 4.13 -0.61 -9.07
N ALA A 195 4.31 0.49 -8.33
CA ALA A 195 3.87 1.79 -8.81
C ALA A 195 4.60 2.22 -10.08
N THR A 196 5.92 2.01 -10.15
CA THR A 196 6.67 2.33 -11.37
C THR A 196 6.32 1.42 -12.55
N GLU A 197 5.98 0.15 -12.30
CA GLU A 197 5.51 -0.78 -13.32
C GLU A 197 4.16 -0.36 -13.89
N ILE A 198 3.19 0.00 -13.03
CA ILE A 198 1.87 0.53 -13.44
C ILE A 198 2.05 1.79 -14.29
N LEU A 199 2.92 2.71 -13.86
CA LEU A 199 3.20 3.93 -14.59
C LEU A 199 4.10 3.72 -15.82
N GLN A 200 4.68 2.53 -16.03
CA GLN A 200 5.68 2.27 -17.06
C GLN A 200 6.81 3.31 -17.01
N SER A 201 7.49 3.38 -15.87
CA SER A 201 8.47 4.41 -15.53
C SER A 201 9.79 3.81 -15.04
N ASP A 202 10.86 4.61 -15.14
CA ASP A 202 12.20 4.23 -14.70
C ASP A 202 12.45 4.75 -13.27
N PRO A 203 12.74 3.87 -12.29
CA PRO A 203 13.07 4.27 -10.92
C PRO A 203 14.13 5.38 -10.81
N GLN A 204 15.12 5.43 -11.72
CA GLN A 204 16.18 6.46 -11.70
C GLN A 204 15.67 7.86 -12.08
N ARG A 205 14.53 7.92 -12.74
CA ARG A 205 13.84 9.16 -13.16
C ARG A 205 12.59 9.43 -12.30
N THR A 206 12.43 8.69 -11.21
CA THR A 206 11.32 8.79 -10.26
C THR A 206 11.73 9.51 -8.99
N LEU A 207 10.90 10.47 -8.58
CA LEU A 207 10.97 11.13 -7.27
C LEU A 207 9.80 10.65 -6.42
N THR A 208 10.10 10.05 -5.28
CA THR A 208 9.10 9.82 -4.23
C THR A 208 9.03 11.03 -3.32
N ILE A 209 7.84 11.56 -3.07
CA ILE A 209 7.58 12.62 -2.09
C ILE A 209 6.80 12.01 -0.92
N GLY A 210 7.36 12.12 0.28
CA GLY A 210 6.78 11.57 1.51
C GLY A 210 7.06 12.47 2.72
N ASP A 211 6.36 12.22 3.82
CA ASP A 211 6.57 12.92 5.09
C ASP A 211 7.33 12.06 6.11
N ARG A 212 7.43 10.74 5.89
CA ARG A 212 8.04 9.79 6.83
C ARG A 212 9.37 9.23 6.35
N ILE A 213 10.40 9.36 7.21
CA ILE A 213 11.73 8.80 6.93
C ILE A 213 11.71 7.27 6.94
N ASP A 214 11.05 6.70 7.95
CA ASP A 214 11.03 5.28 8.24
C ASP A 214 10.19 4.45 7.26
N THR A 215 9.34 5.10 6.45
CA THR A 215 8.55 4.44 5.40
C THR A 215 8.88 4.95 4.00
N ASP A 216 8.72 6.25 3.75
CA ASP A 216 8.72 6.80 2.40
C ASP A 216 10.12 6.97 1.86
N VAL A 217 10.98 7.62 2.66
CA VAL A 217 12.39 7.84 2.29
C VAL A 217 13.11 6.50 2.26
N ALA A 218 12.98 5.68 3.31
CA ALA A 218 13.60 4.36 3.36
C ALA A 218 13.17 3.48 2.17
N GLY A 219 11.86 3.44 1.86
CA GLY A 219 11.34 2.61 0.77
C GLY A 219 11.72 3.11 -0.63
N ALA A 220 11.69 4.42 -0.85
CA ALA A 220 12.15 5.00 -2.11
C ALA A 220 13.63 4.69 -2.38
N LEU A 221 14.48 4.86 -1.37
CA LEU A 221 15.91 4.56 -1.47
C LEU A 221 16.15 3.06 -1.70
N ALA A 222 15.44 2.19 -0.98
CA ALA A 222 15.50 0.74 -1.18
C ALA A 222 15.04 0.33 -2.59
N ALA A 223 14.14 1.11 -3.20
CA ALA A 223 13.65 0.88 -4.55
C ALA A 223 14.54 1.49 -5.66
N GLY A 224 15.62 2.20 -5.29
CA GLY A 224 16.53 2.85 -6.23
C GLY A 224 16.02 4.19 -6.77
N MET A 225 15.10 4.84 -6.06
CA MET A 225 14.48 6.11 -6.44
C MET A 225 15.07 7.29 -5.66
N THR A 226 14.84 8.51 -6.16
CA THR A 226 15.14 9.71 -5.36
C THR A 226 14.02 9.93 -4.35
N ALA A 227 14.36 10.26 -3.11
CA ALA A 227 13.39 10.65 -2.09
C ALA A 227 13.42 12.17 -1.84
N GLY A 228 12.24 12.78 -1.76
CA GLY A 228 12.01 14.14 -1.30
C GLY A 228 11.14 14.12 -0.06
N MET A 229 11.64 14.65 1.05
CA MET A 229 10.89 14.71 2.31
C MET A 229 10.22 16.07 2.46
N VAL A 230 8.93 16.08 2.79
CA VAL A 230 8.21 17.29 3.20
C VAL A 230 8.09 17.35 4.72
N LEU A 231 8.00 18.57 5.27
CA LEU A 231 7.88 18.80 6.71
C LEU A 231 6.44 19.11 7.14
N THR A 232 5.48 18.68 6.33
CA THR A 232 4.05 18.96 6.52
C THR A 232 3.32 17.83 7.23
N GLY A 233 3.95 16.67 7.45
CA GLY A 233 3.34 15.51 8.09
C GLY A 233 3.90 15.21 9.48
N VAL A 234 4.16 13.93 9.76
CA VAL A 234 4.61 13.47 11.09
C VAL A 234 6.04 13.98 11.37
N VAL A 235 6.20 14.67 12.51
CA VAL A 235 7.50 15.08 13.08
C VAL A 235 7.91 14.11 14.18
#